data_AF-A0A523EWL0-F1
#
_entry.id   AF-A0A523EWL0-F1
#
_cell.length_a   1.000
_cell.length_b   1.000
_cell.length_c   1.000
_cell.angle_alpha   90.00
_cell.angle_beta   90.00
_cell.angle_gamma   90.00
#
_symmetry.space_group_name_H-M   'P 1'
#
loop_
_entity.id
_entity.type
_entity.pdbx_description
1 polymer ?
#
loop_
_entity_poly.entity_id
_entity_poly.type
_entity_poly.pdbx_seq_one_letter_code
_entity_poly.pdbx_strand_id
1 'polypeptide(L)'
;AGPRDAVAMFIASRAGRGVPSRVDAYQLPYKTSRIVVDKRLIDAVHSSGKQIHTWTVNDQREMVKFLDLGVDGIITDRPDTLNEVMEVPSGKQG
;
A
#
# COMPACT_ATOMS: atom_id res chain seq x y z
N ALA A 1 5.74 7.63 7.86
CA ALA A 1 4.96 8.89 7.75
C ALA A 1 3.97 8.98 8.92
N GLY A 2 3.73 10.17 9.48
CA GLY A 2 2.68 10.35 10.49
C GLY A 2 1.28 10.44 9.87
N PRO A 3 0.19 10.42 10.67
CA PRO A 3 -1.18 10.46 10.14
C PRO A 3 -1.49 11.68 9.26
N ARG A 4 -0.89 12.84 9.54
CA ARG A 4 -1.09 14.06 8.74
C ARG A 4 -0.46 13.94 7.35
N ASP A 5 0.77 13.42 7.29
CA ASP A 5 1.48 13.22 6.02
C ASP A 5 0.74 12.22 5.13
N ALA A 6 0.19 11.16 5.74
CA ALA A 6 -0.63 10.16 5.06
C ALA A 6 -1.89 10.79 4.44
N VAL A 7 -2.61 11.63 5.19
CA VAL A 7 -3.80 12.32 4.68
C VAL A 7 -3.43 13.33 3.58
N ALA A 8 -2.34 14.08 3.76
CA ALA A 8 -1.88 15.04 2.75
C ALA A 8 -1.50 14.33 1.43
N MET A 9 -0.75 13.22 1.53
CA MET A 9 -0.41 12.40 0.37
C MET A 9 -1.66 11.81 -0.30
N PHE A 10 -2.64 11.34 0.49
CA PHE A 10 -3.91 10.86 -0.04
C PHE A 10 -4.64 11.94 -0.85
N ILE A 11 -4.82 13.14 -0.30
CA ILE A 11 -5.47 14.25 -0.99
C ILE A 11 -4.72 14.63 -2.27
N ALA A 12 -3.38 14.76 -2.20
CA ALA A 12 -2.56 15.07 -3.38
C ALA A 12 -2.69 14.02 -4.47
N SER A 13 -2.72 12.73 -4.11
CA SER A 13 -2.88 11.63 -5.07
C SER A 13 -4.20 11.71 -5.84
N ARG A 14 -5.27 12.27 -5.25
CA ARG A 14 -6.56 12.47 -5.94
C ARG A 14 -6.44 13.49 -7.08
N ALA A 15 -5.47 14.40 -7.00
CA ALA A 15 -5.13 15.35 -8.05
C ALA A 15 -3.99 14.86 -8.97
N GLY A 16 -3.56 13.61 -8.85
CA GLY A 16 -2.44 13.05 -9.62
C GLY A 16 -1.06 13.61 -9.21
N ARG A 17 -0.92 14.08 -7.97
CA ARG A 17 0.31 14.69 -7.45
C ARG A 17 0.82 13.94 -6.22
N GLY A 18 2.13 14.02 -5.98
CA GLY A 18 2.73 13.65 -4.70
C GLY A 18 2.83 14.85 -3.75
N VAL A 19 3.30 14.60 -2.53
CA VAL A 19 3.73 15.67 -1.59
C VAL A 19 5.24 15.56 -1.33
N PRO A 20 5.98 16.68 -1.27
CA PRO A 20 7.34 16.66 -0.76
C PRO A 20 7.34 16.12 0.68
N SER A 21 8.14 15.10 0.94
CA SER A 21 8.19 14.45 2.25
C SER A 21 9.60 14.00 2.59
N ARG A 22 9.98 14.19 3.85
CA ARG A 22 11.25 13.72 4.41
C ARG A 22 11.21 12.25 4.86
N VAL A 23 10.04 11.61 4.80
CA VAL A 23 9.88 10.21 5.18
C VAL A 23 10.22 9.31 4.01
N ASP A 24 10.70 8.11 4.28
CA ASP A 24 11.04 7.14 3.23
C ASP A 24 9.87 6.19 2.90
N ALA A 25 8.97 5.99 3.87
CA ALA A 25 7.79 5.12 3.71
C ALA A 25 6.52 5.66 4.37
N TYR A 26 5.39 5.35 3.76
CA TYR A 26 4.04 5.51 4.28
C TYR A 26 3.54 4.16 4.81
N GLN A 27 3.04 4.11 6.04
CA GLN A 27 2.43 2.90 6.61
C GLN A 27 0.97 3.18 6.93
N LEU A 28 0.07 2.43 6.33
CA LEU A 28 -1.36 2.70 6.38
C LEU A 28 -2.16 1.48 6.83
N PRO A 29 -3.21 1.65 7.65
CA PRO A 29 -4.15 0.58 7.89
C PRO A 29 -4.82 0.18 6.58
N TYR A 30 -4.92 -1.12 6.30
CA TYR A 30 -5.50 -1.61 5.04
C TYR A 30 -7.00 -1.33 4.91
N LYS A 31 -7.68 -1.12 6.04
CA LYS A 31 -9.08 -0.69 6.14
C LYS A 31 -9.18 0.52 7.07
N THR A 32 -9.59 1.65 6.52
CA THR A 32 -9.98 2.85 7.29
C THR A 32 -10.97 3.68 6.48
N SER A 33 -11.84 4.44 7.16
CA SER A 33 -12.80 5.33 6.49
C SER A 33 -12.16 6.60 5.91
N ARG A 34 -10.92 6.90 6.29
CA ARG A 34 -10.24 8.17 5.92
C ARG A 34 -9.37 8.07 4.67
N ILE A 35 -8.81 6.89 4.40
CA ILE A 35 -7.81 6.66 3.36
C ILE A 35 -8.13 5.34 2.68
N VAL A 36 -8.20 5.37 1.36
CA VAL A 36 -8.30 4.16 0.53
C VAL A 36 -6.92 3.91 -0.07
N VAL A 37 -6.35 2.74 0.22
CA VAL A 37 -5.12 2.28 -0.42
C VAL A 37 -5.48 1.68 -1.77
N ASP A 38 -5.44 2.52 -2.80
CA ASP A 38 -5.72 2.18 -4.19
C ASP A 38 -4.51 2.46 -5.09
N LYS A 39 -4.61 2.04 -6.35
CA LYS A 39 -3.54 2.20 -7.34
C LYS A 39 -3.08 3.66 -7.47
N ARG A 40 -4.02 4.62 -7.41
CA ARG A 40 -3.71 6.06 -7.50
C ARG A 40 -2.84 6.54 -6.35
N LEU A 41 -3.12 6.09 -5.12
CA LEU A 41 -2.29 6.44 -3.97
C LEU A 41 -0.90 5.84 -4.10
N ILE A 42 -0.83 4.56 -4.48
CA ILE A 42 0.42 3.83 -4.65
C ILE A 42 1.30 4.52 -5.70
N ASP A 43 0.75 4.79 -6.89
CA ASP A 43 1.49 5.44 -7.98
C ASP A 43 1.98 6.84 -7.59
N ALA A 44 1.19 7.61 -6.81
CA ALA A 44 1.62 8.92 -6.32
C ALA A 44 2.77 8.83 -5.30
N VAL A 45 2.74 7.82 -4.41
CA VAL A 45 3.82 7.56 -3.45
C VAL A 45 5.09 7.12 -4.19
N HIS A 46 4.98 6.17 -5.13
CA HIS A 46 6.10 5.72 -5.95
C HIS A 46 6.69 6.83 -6.81
N SER A 47 5.85 7.69 -7.41
CA SER A 47 6.31 8.86 -8.19
C SER A 47 7.06 9.88 -7.33
N SER A 48 6.87 9.86 -6.00
CA SER A 48 7.65 10.66 -5.06
C SER A 48 8.94 9.99 -4.58
N GLY A 49 9.28 8.81 -5.13
CA GLY A 49 10.46 8.03 -4.75
C GLY A 49 10.34 7.38 -3.38
N LYS A 50 9.12 7.13 -2.90
CA LYS A 50 8.81 6.63 -1.55
C LYS A 50 8.15 5.27 -1.60
N GLN A 51 8.18 4.56 -0.49
CA GLN A 51 7.53 3.25 -0.32
C GLN A 51 6.16 3.37 0.38
N ILE A 52 5.29 2.40 0.15
CA ILE A 52 4.00 2.27 0.82
C ILE A 52 3.80 0.85 1.36
N HIS A 53 3.57 0.76 2.66
CA HIS A 53 3.26 -0.49 3.34
C HIS A 53 1.86 -0.45 3.95
N THR A 54 1.25 -1.62 4.08
CA THR A 54 -0.09 -1.78 4.65
C THR A 54 -0.09 -2.73 5.84
N TRP A 55 -0.87 -2.41 6.88
CA TRP A 55 -0.96 -3.17 8.13
C TRP A 55 -2.40 -3.23 8.66
N THR A 56 -2.76 -4.12 9.59
CA THR A 56 -2.28 -5.51 9.65
C THR A 56 -3.20 -6.33 8.75
N VAL A 57 -2.67 -6.93 7.68
CA VAL A 57 -3.48 -7.69 6.71
C VAL A 57 -3.36 -9.17 7.03
N ASN A 58 -4.44 -9.78 7.51
CA ASN A 58 -4.47 -11.21 7.88
C ASN A 58 -5.31 -12.05 6.91
N ASP A 59 -6.03 -11.42 5.98
CA ASP A 59 -6.84 -12.09 4.97
C ASP A 59 -6.04 -12.31 3.68
N GLN A 60 -6.00 -13.56 3.20
CA GLN A 60 -5.22 -13.94 2.03
C GLN A 60 -5.67 -13.22 0.75
N ARG A 61 -6.97 -12.98 0.56
CA ARG A 61 -7.49 -12.31 -0.64
C ARG A 61 -7.09 -10.84 -0.65
N GLU A 62 -7.11 -10.18 0.51
CA GLU A 62 -6.61 -8.82 0.65
C GLU A 62 -5.09 -8.76 0.44
N MET A 63 -4.32 -9.76 0.90
CA MET A 63 -2.88 -9.83 0.61
C MET A 63 -2.62 -9.86 -0.90
N VAL A 64 -3.25 -10.78 -1.63
CA VAL A 64 -3.15 -10.89 -3.10
C VAL A 64 -3.48 -9.54 -3.74
N LYS A 65 -4.62 -8.94 -3.37
CA LYS A 65 -5.08 -7.66 -3.91
C LYS A 65 -4.06 -6.53 -3.67
N PHE A 66 -3.49 -6.40 -2.47
CA PHE A 66 -2.53 -5.32 -2.23
C PHE A 66 -1.21 -5.53 -2.94
N LEU A 67 -0.75 -6.79 -3.06
CA LEU A 67 0.41 -7.13 -3.89
C LEU A 67 0.16 -6.80 -5.36
N ASP A 68 -1.01 -7.15 -5.91
CA ASP A 68 -1.41 -6.81 -7.28
C ASP A 68 -1.51 -5.29 -7.51
N LEU A 69 -1.96 -4.54 -6.51
CA LEU A 69 -1.98 -3.07 -6.56
C LEU A 69 -0.56 -2.48 -6.54
N GLY A 70 0.41 -3.20 -6.00
CA GLY A 70 1.82 -2.83 -5.96
C GLY A 70 2.28 -2.19 -4.66
N VAL A 71 1.74 -2.60 -3.50
CA VAL A 71 2.33 -2.18 -2.22
C VAL A 71 3.74 -2.77 -2.06
N ASP A 72 4.64 -2.04 -1.42
CA ASP A 72 6.03 -2.48 -1.20
C ASP A 72 6.15 -3.45 -0.02
N GLY A 73 5.13 -3.50 0.85
CA GLY A 73 5.16 -4.36 2.02
C GLY A 73 3.79 -4.56 2.66
N ILE A 74 3.56 -5.78 3.14
CA ILE A 74 2.42 -6.15 3.96
C ILE A 74 2.94 -6.51 5.35
N ILE A 75 2.38 -5.89 6.37
CA ILE A 75 2.58 -6.26 7.78
C ILE A 75 1.41 -7.16 8.16
N THR A 76 1.70 -8.33 8.71
CA THR A 76 0.73 -9.40 8.97
C THR A 76 1.09 -10.17 10.24
N ASP A 77 0.07 -10.72 10.92
CA ASP A 77 0.25 -11.72 11.96
C ASP A 77 0.32 -13.15 11.38
N ARG A 78 0.16 -13.30 10.06
CA ARG A 78 0.10 -14.55 9.30
C ARG A 78 1.22 -14.63 8.25
N PRO A 79 2.50 -14.64 8.67
CA PRO A 79 3.63 -14.63 7.75
C PRO A 79 3.70 -15.92 6.90
N ASP A 80 3.21 -17.04 7.42
CA ASP A 80 3.00 -18.29 6.70
C ASP A 80 2.12 -18.10 5.45
N THR A 81 0.94 -17.50 5.66
CA THR A 81 -0.02 -17.25 4.58
C THR A 81 0.50 -16.23 3.57
N LEU A 82 1.23 -15.21 4.03
CA LEU A 82 1.83 -14.22 3.13
C LEU A 82 2.92 -14.85 2.25
N ASN A 83 3.75 -15.73 2.80
CA ASN A 83 4.75 -16.46 2.02
C ASN A 83 4.11 -17.32 0.93
N GLU A 84 3.06 -18.08 1.26
CA GLU A 84 2.30 -18.85 0.27
C GLU A 84 1.77 -17.97 -0.88
N VAL A 85 1.27 -16.78 -0.55
CA VAL A 85 0.78 -15.83 -1.58
C VAL A 85 1.91 -15.31 -2.46
N MET A 86 3.09 -15.02 -1.91
CA MET A 86 4.24 -14.49 -2.65
C MET A 86 4.93 -15.55 -3.53
N GLU A 87 4.85 -16.82 -3.15
CA GLU A 87 5.43 -17.93 -3.90
C GLU A 87 4.64 -18.29 -5.16
N VAL A 88 3.34 -17.94 -5.23
CA VAL A 88 2.55 -18.09 -6.44
C VAL A 88 2.98 -17.01 -7.44
N PRO A 89 3.58 -17.37 -8.60
CA PRO A 89 3.91 -16.37 -9.60
C PRO A 89 2.62 -15.66 -10.00
N SER A 90 2.65 -14.33 -10.00
CA SER A 90 1.57 -13.46 -10.52
C SER A 90 1.42 -13.67 -12.03
N GLY A 91 1.01 -14.86 -12.43
CA GLY A 91 0.55 -15.17 -13.76
C GLY A 91 -0.73 -14.38 -13.95
N LYS A 92 -0.63 -13.33 -14.78
CA LYS A 92 -1.73 -12.53 -15.32
C LYS A 92 -3.03 -13.35 -15.31
N GLN A 93 -3.92 -13.05 -14.37
CA GLN A 93 -5.31 -13.48 -14.51
C GLN A 93 -5.83 -12.74 -15.75
N GLY A 94 -6.31 -13.51 -16.72
CA GLY A 94 -6.58 -13.08 -18.09
C GLY A 94 -7.63 -11.99 -18.26
#